data_AF-A0A2V9WDZ1-F1
#
_entry.id   AF-A0A2V9WDZ1-F1
#
_cell.length_a   1.000
_cell.length_b   1.000
_cell.length_c   1.000
_cell.angle_alpha   90.00
_cell.angle_beta   90.00
_cell.angle_gamma   90.00
#
_symmetry.space_group_name_H-M   'P 1'
#
loop_
_entity.id
_entity.type
_entity.pdbx_description
1 polymer ?
#
loop_
_entity_poly.entity_id
_entity_poly.type
_entity_poly.pdbx_seq_one_letter_code
_entity_poly.pdbx_strand_id
1 'polypeptide(L)'
;MDLVELAGKIRAGDKSELDQFKRLLVAENDLGTLKKVAAANWQEDEISIPVYERILEINPKDDEALGSLGLVKYLIGEDTEASQCLEKARKINPEGLEVLTLQAALEKRPDEKVKIYRKMLQLDPTNRVALHNLARLQKEQ
;
A
#
# COMPACT_ATOMS: atom_id res chain seq x y z
N MET A 1 -2.95 25.03 7.33
CA MET A 1 -2.65 23.98 6.34
C MET A 1 -3.53 22.80 6.63
N ASP A 2 -4.08 22.21 5.58
CA ASP A 2 -4.79 20.95 5.70
C ASP A 2 -3.82 19.75 5.66
N LEU A 3 -4.37 18.54 5.78
CA LEU A 3 -3.59 17.30 5.80
C LEU A 3 -2.82 17.10 4.49
N VAL A 4 -3.37 17.52 3.36
CA VAL A 4 -2.78 17.35 2.02
C VAL A 4 -1.59 18.29 1.83
N GLU A 5 -1.74 19.55 2.23
CA GLU A 5 -0.66 20.54 2.19
C GLU A 5 0.53 20.14 3.06
N LEU A 6 0.27 19.66 4.28
CA LEU A 6 1.32 19.16 5.18
C LEU A 6 2.05 17.95 4.59
N ALA A 7 1.31 16.96 4.07
CA ALA A 7 1.92 15.80 3.43
C ALA A 7 2.79 16.22 2.22
N GLY A 8 2.33 17.19 1.44
CA GLY A 8 3.08 17.72 0.30
C GLY A 8 4.41 18.35 0.70
N LYS A 9 4.46 19.09 1.81
CA LYS A 9 5.69 19.66 2.36
C LYS A 9 6.65 18.60 2.90
N ILE A 10 6.13 17.62 3.65
CA ILE A 10 6.95 16.53 4.21
C ILE A 10 7.60 15.74 3.07
N ARG A 11 6.83 15.39 2.03
CA ARG A 11 7.35 14.75 0.81
C ARG A 11 8.40 15.61 0.08
N ALA A 12 8.31 16.93 0.19
CA ALA A 12 9.32 17.85 -0.35
C ALA A 12 10.57 17.98 0.55
N GLY A 13 10.63 17.26 1.69
CA GLY A 13 11.77 17.20 2.61
C GLY A 13 11.60 18.05 3.88
N ASP A 14 10.51 18.79 4.04
CA ASP A 14 10.24 19.58 5.24
C ASP A 14 9.65 18.71 6.36
N LYS A 15 10.53 17.97 7.04
CA LYS A 15 10.14 17.09 8.15
C LYS A 15 9.67 17.84 9.40
N SER A 16 9.83 19.16 9.48
CA SER A 16 9.39 19.94 10.64
C SER A 16 7.86 19.94 10.80
N GLU A 17 7.15 19.66 9.70
CA GLU A 17 5.69 19.61 9.63
C GLU A 17 5.10 18.28 10.12
N LEU A 18 5.93 17.27 10.41
CA LEU A 18 5.49 15.91 10.74
C LEU A 18 4.63 15.85 12.02
N ASP A 19 5.00 16.63 13.04
CA ASP A 19 4.22 16.69 14.29
C ASP A 19 2.85 17.32 14.08
N GLN A 20 2.77 18.37 13.25
CA GLN A 20 1.51 19.00 12.91
C GLN A 20 0.64 18.05 12.07
N PHE A 21 1.24 17.35 11.11
CA PHE A 21 0.58 16.35 10.28
C PHE A 21 -0.07 15.25 11.12
N LYS A 22 0.70 14.65 12.05
CA LYS A 22 0.19 13.60 12.95
C LYS A 22 -0.99 14.09 13.81
N ARG A 23 -0.95 15.34 14.29
CA ARG A 23 -2.05 15.92 15.07
C ARG A 23 -3.33 16.07 14.25
N LEU A 24 -3.24 16.57 13.02
CA LEU A 24 -4.41 16.72 12.15
C LEU A 24 -4.96 15.36 11.70
N LEU A 25 -4.08 14.40 11.42
CA LEU A 25 -4.47 13.07 10.96
C LEU A 25 -5.42 12.36 11.92
N VAL A 26 -5.17 12.48 13.24
CA VAL A 26 -6.02 11.87 14.28
C VAL A 26 -7.47 12.39 14.24
N ALA A 27 -7.66 13.65 13.85
CA ALA A 27 -8.98 14.26 13.74
C ALA A 27 -9.62 14.06 12.35
N GLU A 28 -8.84 13.65 11.35
CA GLU A 28 -9.33 13.41 10.00
C GLU A 28 -10.20 12.15 9.96
N ASN A 29 -11.37 12.26 9.32
CA ASN A 29 -12.34 11.18 9.16
C ASN A 29 -12.84 11.06 7.70
N ASP A 30 -12.49 12.00 6.83
CA ASP A 30 -12.82 11.92 5.42
C ASP A 30 -11.93 10.89 4.72
N LEU A 31 -12.51 9.70 4.48
CA LEU A 31 -11.83 8.62 3.76
C LEU A 31 -11.33 9.06 2.38
N GLY A 32 -12.03 9.99 1.71
CA GLY A 32 -11.60 10.52 0.42
C GLY A 32 -10.26 11.26 0.51
N THR A 33 -10.12 12.11 1.52
CA THR A 33 -8.88 12.85 1.82
C THR A 33 -7.77 11.90 2.26
N LEU A 34 -8.06 10.96 3.16
CA LEU A 34 -7.08 9.97 3.60
C LEU A 34 -6.55 9.12 2.43
N LYS A 35 -7.43 8.60 1.55
CA LYS A 35 -7.03 7.83 0.36
C LYS A 35 -6.18 8.66 -0.60
N LYS A 36 -6.52 9.95 -0.80
CA LYS A 36 -5.69 10.87 -1.61
C LYS A 36 -4.29 11.06 -1.02
N VAL A 37 -4.18 11.28 0.29
CA VAL A 37 -2.88 11.45 0.96
C VAL A 37 -2.07 10.16 0.87
N ALA A 38 -2.67 9.00 1.14
CA ALA A 38 -2.01 7.70 1.01
C ALA A 38 -1.49 7.44 -0.40
N ALA A 39 -2.35 7.61 -1.43
CA ALA A 39 -1.98 7.38 -2.82
C ALA A 39 -0.86 8.30 -3.31
N ALA A 40 -0.79 9.54 -2.79
CA ALA A 40 0.23 10.51 -3.18
C ALA A 40 1.59 10.32 -2.47
N ASN A 41 1.64 9.49 -1.42
CA ASN A 41 2.79 9.38 -0.52
C ASN A 41 3.19 7.93 -0.19
N TRP A 42 2.90 6.97 -1.07
CA TRP A 42 3.19 5.55 -0.83
C TRP A 42 4.69 5.20 -0.67
N GLN A 43 5.60 6.09 -1.08
CA GLN A 43 7.05 5.95 -0.87
C GLN A 43 7.54 6.58 0.44
N GLU A 44 6.71 7.42 1.07
CA GLU A 44 7.02 8.11 2.32
C GLU A 44 6.35 7.34 3.46
N ASP A 45 7.09 6.46 4.11
CA ASP A 45 6.59 5.59 5.18
C ASP A 45 6.11 6.42 6.40
N GLU A 46 6.79 7.53 6.71
CA GLU A 46 6.42 8.48 7.77
C GLU A 46 5.02 9.11 7.58
N ILE A 47 4.51 9.13 6.34
CA ILE A 47 3.17 9.65 5.98
C ILE A 47 2.19 8.51 5.76
N SER A 48 2.54 7.55 4.90
CA SER A 48 1.62 6.54 4.39
C SER A 48 1.17 5.55 5.46
N ILE A 49 2.07 5.09 6.33
CA ILE A 49 1.74 4.14 7.40
C ILE A 49 0.64 4.69 8.32
N PRO A 50 0.82 5.86 8.98
CA PRO A 50 -0.21 6.36 9.89
C PRO A 50 -1.50 6.71 9.16
N VAL A 51 -1.45 7.09 7.87
CA VAL A 51 -2.67 7.34 7.08
C VAL A 51 -3.43 6.05 6.80
N TYR A 52 -2.76 4.97 6.42
CA TYR A 52 -3.42 3.67 6.24
C TYR A 52 -3.95 3.13 7.57
N GLU A 53 -3.21 3.28 8.67
CA GLU A 53 -3.70 2.94 10.00
C GLU A 53 -4.97 3.73 10.32
N ARG A 54 -5.01 5.04 10.02
CA ARG A 54 -6.20 5.86 10.20
C ARG A 54 -7.38 5.41 9.34
N ILE A 55 -7.15 5.04 8.08
CA ILE A 55 -8.19 4.45 7.22
C ILE A 55 -8.73 3.16 7.85
N LEU A 56 -7.87 2.32 8.41
CA LEU A 56 -8.25 1.06 9.02
C LEU A 56 -8.92 1.20 10.38
N GLU A 57 -8.68 2.29 11.11
CA GLU A 57 -9.46 2.65 12.29
C GLU A 57 -10.92 2.97 11.92
N ILE A 58 -11.12 3.68 10.80
CA ILE A 58 -12.45 4.08 10.31
C ILE A 58 -13.15 2.91 9.61
N ASN A 59 -12.41 2.17 8.78
CA ASN A 59 -12.88 1.01 8.04
C ASN A 59 -11.90 -0.18 8.20
N PRO A 60 -12.08 -0.99 9.26
CA PRO A 60 -11.20 -2.13 9.54
C PRO A 60 -11.19 -3.23 8.49
N LYS A 61 -12.12 -3.20 7.54
CA LYS A 61 -12.26 -4.18 6.46
C LYS A 61 -11.89 -3.62 5.09
N ASP A 62 -11.16 -2.51 5.03
CA ASP A 62 -10.64 -1.98 3.77
C ASP A 62 -9.45 -2.85 3.31
N ASP A 63 -9.68 -3.74 2.35
CA ASP A 63 -8.65 -4.64 1.81
C ASP A 63 -7.58 -3.92 1.01
N GLU A 64 -7.95 -2.84 0.32
CA GLU A 64 -7.04 -1.94 -0.41
C GLU A 64 -6.04 -1.30 0.56
N ALA A 65 -6.53 -0.76 1.69
CA ALA A 65 -5.69 -0.16 2.72
C ALA A 65 -4.82 -1.19 3.45
N LEU A 66 -5.35 -2.39 3.77
CA LEU A 66 -4.54 -3.47 4.35
C LEU A 66 -3.44 -3.94 3.40
N GLY A 67 -3.77 -4.14 2.12
CA GLY A 67 -2.80 -4.54 1.10
C GLY A 67 -1.71 -3.48 0.90
N SER A 68 -2.10 -2.21 0.84
CA SER A 68 -1.18 -1.09 0.66
C SER A 68 -0.29 -0.86 1.88
N LEU A 69 -0.85 -0.92 3.11
CA LEU A 69 -0.06 -0.86 4.34
C LEU A 69 0.96 -1.99 4.40
N GLY A 70 0.54 -3.22 4.10
CA GLY A 70 1.45 -4.36 4.07
C GLY A 70 2.54 -4.21 3.02
N LEU A 71 2.25 -3.60 1.87
CA LEU A 71 3.24 -3.32 0.84
C LEU A 71 4.28 -2.29 1.31
N VAL A 72 3.85 -1.20 1.96
CA VAL A 72 4.77 -0.22 2.54
C VAL A 72 5.65 -0.87 3.61
N LYS A 73 5.06 -1.70 4.48
CA LYS A 73 5.79 -2.45 5.51
C LYS A 73 6.84 -3.40 4.93
N TYR A 74 6.49 -4.10 3.85
CA TYR A 74 7.45 -4.93 3.11
C TYR A 74 8.62 -4.11 2.55
N LEU A 75 8.34 -2.95 1.95
CA LEU A 75 9.38 -2.09 1.34
C LEU A 75 10.38 -1.56 2.37
N ILE A 76 9.97 -1.35 3.62
CA ILE A 76 10.86 -0.94 4.72
C ILE A 76 11.50 -2.13 5.46
N GLY A 77 11.28 -3.36 5.01
CA GLY A 77 11.89 -4.58 5.57
C GLY A 77 11.12 -5.21 6.74
N GLU A 78 9.91 -4.75 7.04
CA GLU A 78 9.02 -5.30 8.06
C GLU A 78 8.17 -6.46 7.48
N ASP A 79 8.85 -7.53 7.06
CA ASP A 79 8.25 -8.71 6.40
C ASP A 79 7.18 -9.40 7.27
N THR A 80 7.32 -9.36 8.60
CA THR A 80 6.39 -10.00 9.54
C THR A 80 5.05 -9.26 9.57
N GLU A 81 5.10 -7.94 9.71
CA GLU A 81 3.96 -7.03 9.72
C GLU A 81 3.26 -7.03 8.35
N ALA A 82 4.03 -7.03 7.27
CA ALA A 82 3.52 -7.20 5.92
C ALA A 82 2.73 -8.50 5.76
N SER A 83 3.26 -9.61 6.28
CA SER A 83 2.59 -10.92 6.25
C SER A 83 1.28 -10.93 7.06
N GLN A 84 1.26 -10.26 8.21
CA GLN A 84 0.03 -10.09 9.01
C GLN A 84 -1.03 -9.25 8.27
N CYS A 85 -0.61 -8.18 7.58
CA CYS A 85 -1.50 -7.39 6.74
C CYS A 85 -2.11 -8.25 5.62
N LEU A 86 -1.28 -9.06 4.95
CA LEU A 86 -1.74 -9.98 3.89
C LEU A 86 -2.72 -11.03 4.41
N GLU A 87 -2.48 -11.60 5.60
CA GLU A 87 -3.41 -12.56 6.24
C GLU A 87 -4.77 -11.93 6.53
N LYS A 88 -4.82 -10.66 6.95
CA LYS A 88 -6.08 -9.94 7.17
C LYS A 88 -6.77 -9.60 5.85
N ALA A 89 -6.03 -9.02 4.90
CA ALA A 89 -6.58 -8.55 3.63
C ALA A 89 -7.18 -9.69 2.80
N ARG A 90 -6.48 -10.83 2.71
CA ARG A 90 -6.96 -11.98 1.92
C ARG A 90 -8.25 -12.61 2.47
N LYS A 91 -8.52 -12.47 3.77
CA LYS A 91 -9.76 -12.96 4.39
C LYS A 91 -10.97 -12.11 4.01
N ILE A 92 -10.73 -10.85 3.65
CA ILE A 92 -11.76 -9.91 3.21
C ILE A 92 -11.96 -10.05 1.70
N ASN A 93 -10.87 -9.87 0.95
CA ASN A 93 -10.89 -9.92 -0.51
C ASN A 93 -9.59 -10.57 -1.04
N PRO A 94 -9.59 -11.88 -1.30
CA PRO A 94 -8.41 -12.58 -1.82
C PRO A 94 -8.07 -12.23 -3.28
N GLU A 95 -8.92 -11.45 -3.97
CA GLU A 95 -8.71 -11.03 -5.36
C GLU A 95 -8.51 -9.53 -5.51
N GLY A 96 -8.40 -8.79 -4.40
CA GLY A 96 -8.04 -7.37 -4.42
C GLY A 96 -6.66 -7.16 -5.04
N LEU A 97 -6.51 -6.15 -5.90
CA LEU A 97 -5.27 -5.92 -6.65
C LEU A 97 -4.10 -5.60 -5.71
N GLU A 98 -4.35 -4.83 -4.65
CA GLU A 98 -3.36 -4.49 -3.62
C GLU A 98 -2.98 -5.73 -2.80
N VAL A 99 -3.94 -6.62 -2.53
CA VAL A 99 -3.72 -7.90 -1.85
C VAL A 99 -2.84 -8.82 -2.68
N LEU A 100 -3.15 -8.96 -3.97
CA LEU A 100 -2.35 -9.76 -4.91
C LEU A 100 -0.95 -9.16 -5.11
N THR A 101 -0.84 -7.84 -5.12
CA THR A 101 0.47 -7.14 -5.19
C THR A 101 1.33 -7.48 -3.99
N LEU A 102 0.78 -7.37 -2.78
CA LEU A 102 1.49 -7.74 -1.54
C LEU A 102 1.83 -9.23 -1.51
N GLN A 103 0.93 -10.10 -1.96
CA GLN A 103 1.19 -11.53 -2.07
C GLN A 103 2.38 -11.82 -2.99
N ALA A 104 2.45 -11.18 -4.16
CA ALA A 104 3.55 -11.35 -5.11
C ALA A 104 4.88 -10.78 -4.57
N ALA A 105 4.83 -9.72 -3.77
CA ALA A 105 6.00 -9.13 -3.12
C ALA A 105 6.63 -10.10 -2.10
N LEU A 106 5.80 -10.69 -1.23
CA LEU A 106 6.22 -11.61 -0.17
C LEU A 106 6.59 -13.01 -0.66
N GLU A 107 6.05 -13.45 -1.80
CA GLU A 107 6.41 -14.75 -2.38
C GLU A 107 7.92 -14.79 -2.72
N LYS A 108 8.57 -15.95 -2.58
CA LYS A 108 10.00 -16.11 -2.89
C LYS A 108 10.21 -16.94 -4.17
N ARG A 109 9.22 -17.74 -4.56
CA ARG A 109 9.27 -18.62 -5.73
C ARG A 109 8.86 -17.85 -7.00
N PRO A 110 9.73 -17.72 -8.02
CA PRO A 110 9.42 -17.00 -9.25
C PRO A 110 8.18 -17.54 -9.98
N ASP A 111 7.99 -18.85 -10.03
CA ASP A 111 6.87 -19.48 -10.73
C ASP A 111 5.51 -19.11 -10.11
N GLU A 112 5.45 -19.04 -8.78
CA GLU A 112 4.24 -18.63 -8.07
C GLU A 112 3.98 -17.13 -8.25
N LYS A 113 5.02 -16.28 -8.27
CA LYS A 113 4.86 -14.86 -8.62
C LYS A 113 4.25 -14.68 -10.00
N VAL A 114 4.72 -15.44 -10.99
CA VAL A 114 4.18 -15.39 -12.36
C VAL A 114 2.69 -15.74 -12.36
N LYS A 115 2.26 -16.74 -11.60
CA LYS A 115 0.83 -17.10 -11.48
C LYS A 115 0.02 -15.95 -10.88
N ILE A 116 0.51 -15.33 -9.80
CA ILE A 116 -0.16 -14.20 -9.15
C ILE A 116 -0.29 -13.01 -10.11
N TYR A 117 0.79 -12.61 -10.79
CA TYR A 117 0.71 -11.50 -11.74
C TYR A 117 -0.18 -11.81 -12.94
N ARG A 118 -0.20 -13.06 -13.44
CA ARG A 118 -1.17 -13.46 -14.47
C ARG A 118 -2.60 -13.34 -13.98
N LYS A 119 -2.88 -13.71 -12.72
CA LYS A 119 -4.20 -13.50 -12.10
C LYS A 119 -4.55 -12.01 -12.04
N MET A 120 -3.61 -11.14 -11.66
CA MET A 120 -3.82 -9.69 -11.69
C MET A 120 -4.19 -9.19 -13.09
N LEU A 121 -3.54 -9.69 -14.15
CA LEU A 121 -3.87 -9.33 -15.53
C LEU A 121 -5.20 -9.90 -16.04
N GLN A 122 -5.71 -10.98 -15.43
CA GLN A 122 -7.07 -11.46 -15.71
C GLN A 122 -8.12 -10.52 -15.12
N LEU A 123 -7.85 -9.93 -13.97
CA LEU A 123 -8.74 -8.98 -13.28
C LEU A 123 -8.65 -7.57 -13.89
N ASP A 124 -7.44 -7.11 -14.17
CA ASP A 124 -7.14 -5.85 -14.84
C ASP A 124 -6.06 -6.08 -15.92
N PRO A 125 -6.47 -6.24 -17.19
CA PRO A 125 -5.54 -6.43 -18.31
C PRO A 125 -4.54 -5.29 -18.51
N THR A 126 -4.79 -4.11 -17.95
CA THR A 126 -3.95 -2.93 -18.06
C THR A 126 -3.07 -2.68 -16.83
N ASN A 127 -3.07 -3.62 -15.88
CA ASN A 127 -2.37 -3.45 -14.61
C ASN A 127 -0.87 -3.30 -14.80
N ARG A 128 -0.37 -2.08 -14.59
CA ARG A 128 1.04 -1.73 -14.85
C ARG A 128 2.01 -2.48 -13.93
N VAL A 129 1.61 -2.75 -12.68
CA VAL A 129 2.45 -3.48 -11.71
C VAL A 129 2.67 -4.91 -12.19
N ALA A 130 1.61 -5.59 -12.61
CA ALA A 130 1.70 -6.95 -13.12
C ALA A 130 2.46 -7.03 -14.45
N LEU A 131 2.19 -6.13 -15.40
CA LEU A 131 2.91 -6.07 -16.68
C LEU A 131 4.41 -5.85 -16.50
N HIS A 132 4.80 -4.88 -15.66
CA HIS A 132 6.20 -4.57 -15.41
C HIS A 132 6.94 -5.75 -14.77
N ASN A 133 6.36 -6.34 -13.72
CA ASN A 133 7.01 -7.43 -12.99
C ASN A 133 7.07 -8.74 -13.79
N LEU A 134 6.07 -9.05 -14.60
CA LEU A 134 6.12 -10.20 -15.51
C LEU A 134 7.20 -10.03 -16.57
N ALA A 135 7.30 -8.85 -17.18
CA ALA A 135 8.35 -8.56 -18.16
C ALA A 135 9.75 -8.69 -17.55
N ARG A 136 9.93 -8.31 -16.29
CA ARG A 136 11.20 -8.49 -15.57
C ARG A 136 11.50 -9.97 -15.32
N LEU A 137 10.54 -10.73 -14.79
CA LEU A 137 10.71 -12.16 -14.49
C LEU A 137 10.99 -13.01 -15.74
N GLN A 138 10.43 -12.64 -16.89
CA GLN A 138 10.68 -13.33 -18.16
C GLN A 138 12.08 -13.06 -18.74
N LYS A 139 12.72 -11.96 -18.37
CA LYS A 139 14.09 -11.63 -18.79
C LYS A 139 15.16 -12.29 -17.92
N GLU A 140 14.78 -12.72 -16.72
CA GLU A 140 15.67 -13.37 -15.73
C GLU A 140 15.70 -14.91 -15.89
N GLN A 141 14.92 -15.46 -16.83
CA GLN A 141 14.89 -16.88 -17.24
C GLN A 141 15.70 -17.10 -18.52
#